data_AF-A0A921MD00-F1
#
_entry.id   AF-A0A921MD00-F1
#
_cell.length_a   1.000
_cell.length_b   1.000
_cell.length_c   1.000
_cell.angle_alpha   90.00
_cell.angle_beta   90.00
_cell.angle_gamma   90.00
#
_symmetry.space_group_name_H-M   'P 1'
#
loop_
_entity.id
_entity.type
_entity.pdbx_description
1 polymer ?
#
loop_
_entity_poly.entity_id
_entity_poly.type
_entity_poly.pdbx_seq_one_letter_code
_entity_poly.pdbx_strand_id
1 'polypeptide(L)'
;MNHDTAPPAHQQALDAVRVQDWKELDSRPLPRWYGDAKFGIFVHWGVFSVPAWRTLNDEQFGSYAEWYYASVYGPYRNADPDFHATMFPDRDYRDLVSDFRAELFDPEAWASLFRRAGARYVVLTSKHHDGYCLWPTENSHKRGWHAGEAGPRRDLLGELTNAVRDEGLRMGLYYSIPEWETHRSHRVDGGYFIPEADAQTYGMSEEAYPREILHQQWVELNETYAPAVIYTDGGEWDFSEEYTDTRRMLSWLYTDAPNADEVVVNDRIHVGMPGAHGDIYSTEYHDLDGFGTVHPWEESRGIGGSYGFNRAESVEDYASANELVTLLAQTVAGGGNLLLNVGPTADGRIPAVQQERLLQIGAWLDVNGEAIYETAPAADVRTASAQVFATSKPGARYLIVTGSPHEDVAVSMTSTGLGEGSTAARRVRGWDLLGAERDVAEDLLDVRIEGDEVAVRLRPAALWTSSSDDALPLVIRLQVDEDGATGGTSPAQTPVEEER
;
A
#
# COMPACT_ATOMS: atom_id res chain seq x y z
N MET A 1 27.94 -25.90 -28.62
CA MET A 1 26.91 -25.87 -29.68
C MET A 1 26.22 -24.52 -29.54
N ASN A 2 26.19 -23.72 -30.60
CA ASN A 2 25.55 -22.41 -30.59
C ASN A 2 24.05 -22.59 -30.32
N HIS A 3 23.56 -22.09 -29.20
CA HIS A 3 22.13 -21.88 -28.98
C HIS A 3 21.79 -20.45 -29.43
N ASP A 4 21.70 -20.27 -30.74
CA ASP A 4 20.98 -19.14 -31.37
C ASP A 4 19.48 -19.45 -31.31
N THR A 5 18.94 -19.58 -30.10
CA THR A 5 17.50 -19.53 -29.89
C THR A 5 17.14 -18.07 -29.67
N ALA A 6 16.23 -17.53 -30.50
CA ALA A 6 15.71 -16.19 -30.31
C ALA A 6 15.26 -16.01 -28.84
N PRO A 7 15.46 -14.82 -28.23
CA PRO A 7 15.01 -14.58 -26.86
C PRO A 7 13.51 -14.91 -26.73
N PRO A 8 13.03 -15.38 -25.56
CA PRO A 8 11.60 -15.47 -25.30
C PRO A 8 10.89 -14.16 -25.65
N ALA A 9 9.64 -14.20 -26.13
CA ALA A 9 8.92 -13.02 -26.63
C ALA A 9 8.94 -11.84 -25.65
N HIS A 10 8.84 -12.12 -24.34
CA HIS A 10 8.92 -11.12 -23.28
C HIS A 10 10.28 -10.39 -23.23
N GLN A 11 11.39 -11.11 -23.42
CA GLN A 11 12.72 -10.49 -23.47
C GLN A 11 12.87 -9.61 -24.72
N GLN A 12 12.28 -10.01 -25.85
CA GLN A 12 12.30 -9.19 -27.06
C GLN A 12 11.58 -7.86 -26.86
N ALA A 13 10.51 -7.82 -26.06
CA ALA A 13 9.80 -6.59 -25.72
C ALA A 13 10.70 -5.61 -24.95
N LEU A 14 11.42 -6.08 -23.93
CA LEU A 14 12.38 -5.25 -23.18
C LEU A 14 13.61 -4.85 -24.02
N ASP A 15 14.11 -5.74 -24.87
CA ASP A 15 15.27 -5.45 -25.72
C ASP A 15 14.98 -4.39 -26.79
N ALA A 16 13.70 -4.26 -27.20
CA ALA A 16 13.25 -3.31 -28.22
C ALA A 16 13.03 -1.89 -27.67
N VAL A 17 12.82 -1.71 -26.36
CA VAL A 17 12.50 -0.39 -25.79
C VAL A 17 13.68 0.57 -25.82
N ARG A 18 13.40 1.86 -26.08
CA ARG A 18 14.37 2.93 -25.81
C ARG A 18 14.49 3.13 -24.31
N VAL A 19 15.64 2.78 -23.75
CA VAL A 19 15.94 3.03 -22.33
C VAL A 19 16.05 4.53 -22.07
N GLN A 20 15.16 5.02 -21.22
CA GLN A 20 15.11 6.39 -20.72
C GLN A 20 16.15 6.58 -19.61
N ASP A 21 16.64 7.82 -19.42
CA ASP A 21 17.40 8.15 -18.22
C ASP A 21 16.47 8.47 -17.02
N TRP A 22 17.03 8.55 -15.81
CA TRP A 22 16.25 8.83 -14.61
C TRP A 22 15.53 10.18 -14.65
N LYS A 23 16.12 11.18 -15.30
CA LYS A 23 15.46 12.48 -15.43
C LYS A 23 14.20 12.39 -16.28
N GLU A 24 14.21 11.57 -17.33
CA GLU A 24 13.04 11.29 -18.15
C GLU A 24 11.99 10.49 -17.37
N LEU A 25 12.39 9.41 -16.68
CA LEU A 25 11.50 8.56 -15.88
C LEU A 25 10.84 9.33 -14.74
N ASP A 26 11.61 10.05 -13.94
CA ASP A 26 11.13 10.81 -12.77
C ASP A 26 10.32 12.06 -13.16
N SER A 27 10.35 12.46 -14.44
CA SER A 27 9.51 13.57 -14.93
C SER A 27 8.06 13.16 -15.21
N ARG A 28 7.77 11.85 -15.17
CA ARG A 28 6.43 11.32 -15.36
C ARG A 28 5.49 11.83 -14.27
N PRO A 29 4.32 12.42 -14.62
CA PRO A 29 3.35 12.83 -13.62
C PRO A 29 2.69 11.60 -13.00
N LEU A 30 2.51 11.62 -11.68
CA LEU A 30 1.72 10.63 -10.97
C LEU A 30 0.28 10.58 -11.55
N PRO A 31 -0.24 9.38 -11.91
CA PRO A 31 -1.64 9.21 -12.28
C PRO A 31 -2.58 9.78 -11.21
N ARG A 32 -3.45 10.71 -11.61
CA ARG A 32 -4.32 11.46 -10.68
C ARG A 32 -5.13 10.55 -9.75
N TRP A 33 -5.62 9.43 -10.26
CA TRP A 33 -6.43 8.48 -9.49
C TRP A 33 -5.72 8.03 -8.20
N TYR A 34 -4.39 7.87 -8.23
CA TYR A 34 -3.61 7.40 -7.10
C TYR A 34 -3.57 8.45 -5.99
N GLY A 35 -3.28 9.70 -6.36
CA GLY A 35 -3.30 10.83 -5.43
C GLY A 35 -4.68 11.08 -4.84
N ASP A 36 -5.75 10.77 -5.57
CA ASP A 36 -7.14 10.93 -5.10
C ASP A 36 -7.62 9.74 -4.22
N ALA A 37 -6.99 8.56 -4.34
CA ALA A 37 -7.42 7.30 -3.76
C ALA A 37 -7.27 7.20 -2.23
N LYS A 38 -6.12 7.65 -1.68
CA LYS A 38 -5.77 7.70 -0.24
C LYS A 38 -5.72 6.41 0.55
N PHE A 39 -6.56 5.43 0.23
CA PHE A 39 -6.68 4.19 1.00
C PHE A 39 -6.78 2.98 0.08
N GLY A 40 -5.88 2.02 0.30
CA GLY A 40 -5.83 0.73 -0.39
C GLY A 40 -5.75 -0.44 0.57
N ILE A 41 -6.02 -1.64 0.05
CA ILE A 41 -5.86 -2.91 0.79
C ILE A 41 -4.67 -3.67 0.23
N PHE A 42 -3.75 -4.05 1.11
CA PHE A 42 -2.72 -5.03 0.82
C PHE A 42 -3.22 -6.43 1.17
N VAL A 43 -2.81 -7.44 0.41
CA VAL A 43 -3.09 -8.84 0.72
C VAL A 43 -1.80 -9.65 0.62
N HIS A 44 -1.31 -10.14 1.76
CA HIS A 44 -0.22 -11.11 1.81
C HIS A 44 -0.76 -12.52 2.01
N TRP A 45 -0.68 -13.30 0.94
CA TRP A 45 -1.23 -14.65 0.88
C TRP A 45 -0.33 -15.55 0.05
N GLY A 46 -0.11 -16.77 0.52
CA GLY A 46 0.79 -17.72 -0.13
C GLY A 46 0.92 -19.00 0.66
N VAL A 47 1.91 -19.83 0.32
CA VAL A 47 2.13 -21.13 1.00
C VAL A 47 2.41 -20.93 2.49
N PHE A 48 3.04 -19.81 2.88
CA PHE A 48 3.29 -19.43 4.27
C PHE A 48 1.99 -19.26 5.11
N SER A 49 0.82 -19.09 4.48
CA SER A 49 -0.48 -19.09 5.16
C SER A 49 -0.92 -20.48 5.65
N VAL A 50 -0.24 -21.56 5.23
CA VAL A 50 -0.48 -22.93 5.72
C VAL A 50 0.06 -23.11 7.14
N PRO A 51 1.37 -22.89 7.42
CA PRO A 51 1.86 -22.92 8.78
C PRO A 51 1.33 -21.73 9.59
N ALA A 52 1.20 -20.56 8.95
CA ALA A 52 0.67 -19.33 9.54
C ALA A 52 1.30 -19.01 10.91
N TRP A 53 2.63 -19.11 11.01
CA TRP A 53 3.31 -19.07 12.31
C TRP A 53 4.51 -18.15 12.32
N ARG A 54 4.56 -17.31 13.34
CA ARG A 54 5.76 -16.64 13.80
C ARG A 54 5.63 -16.38 15.29
N THR A 55 6.69 -16.62 16.05
CA THR A 55 6.75 -16.20 17.45
C THR A 55 6.58 -14.69 17.53
N LEU A 56 5.69 -14.23 18.41
CA LEU A 56 5.47 -12.81 18.63
C LEU A 56 6.70 -12.17 19.28
N ASN A 57 7.10 -11.04 18.73
CA ASN A 57 8.22 -10.23 19.18
C ASN A 57 7.86 -8.75 18.93
N ASP A 58 8.15 -7.90 19.92
CA ASP A 58 7.93 -6.45 19.88
C ASP A 58 8.95 -5.71 18.99
N GLU A 59 10.00 -6.40 18.54
CA GLU A 59 10.94 -5.85 17.56
C GLU A 59 10.23 -5.55 16.23
N GLN A 60 10.58 -4.40 15.64
CA GLN A 60 10.11 -4.02 14.32
C GLN A 60 10.42 -5.14 13.31
N PHE A 61 9.38 -5.57 12.57
CA PHE A 61 9.43 -6.66 11.61
C PHE A 61 9.67 -8.06 12.23
N GLY A 62 9.56 -8.19 13.55
CA GLY A 62 9.93 -9.41 14.29
C GLY A 62 8.94 -10.57 14.15
N SER A 63 7.68 -10.26 13.81
CA SER A 63 6.53 -11.17 13.90
C SER A 63 5.93 -11.59 12.55
N TYR A 64 6.68 -11.40 11.46
CA TYR A 64 6.27 -11.69 10.08
C TYR A 64 6.14 -13.18 9.78
N ALA A 65 4.91 -13.68 9.64
CA ALA A 65 4.61 -15.07 9.34
C ALA A 65 4.88 -15.45 7.88
N GLU A 66 4.84 -14.49 6.97
CA GLU A 66 5.24 -14.67 5.57
C GLU A 66 6.74 -14.95 5.41
N TRP A 67 7.54 -14.69 6.45
CA TRP A 67 8.96 -15.06 6.56
C TRP A 67 9.20 -16.49 7.07
N TYR A 68 8.18 -17.35 7.11
CA TYR A 68 8.25 -18.70 7.69
C TYR A 68 9.37 -19.56 7.10
N TYR A 69 9.51 -19.63 5.77
CA TYR A 69 10.54 -20.49 5.15
C TYR A 69 11.94 -20.05 5.59
N ALA A 70 12.24 -18.75 5.48
CA ALA A 70 13.54 -18.23 5.92
C ALA A 70 13.80 -18.43 7.41
N SER A 71 12.76 -18.24 8.23
CA SER A 71 12.93 -18.22 9.68
C SER A 71 12.91 -19.58 10.36
N VAL A 72 12.25 -20.57 9.79
CA VAL A 72 12.14 -21.88 10.45
C VAL A 72 13.04 -22.92 9.79
N TYR A 73 13.39 -22.72 8.51
CA TYR A 73 14.34 -23.59 7.81
C TYR A 73 15.73 -22.99 7.75
N GLY A 74 15.84 -21.68 7.54
CA GLY A 74 17.12 -21.02 7.38
C GLY A 74 17.69 -20.40 8.66
N PRO A 75 18.93 -19.88 8.58
CA PRO A 75 19.61 -19.24 9.71
C PRO A 75 19.18 -17.78 9.90
N TYR A 76 17.87 -17.51 9.95
CA TYR A 76 17.34 -16.14 10.05
C TYR A 76 16.86 -15.80 11.47
N ARG A 77 16.62 -14.50 11.74
CA ARG A 77 16.22 -13.99 13.07
C ARG A 77 14.95 -14.68 13.60
N ASN A 78 14.82 -14.74 14.93
CA ASN A 78 13.69 -15.33 15.65
C ASN A 78 13.38 -16.78 15.20
N ALA A 79 14.39 -17.56 14.80
CA ALA A 79 14.18 -18.90 14.30
C ALA A 79 13.60 -19.83 15.36
N ASP A 80 12.62 -20.65 14.94
CA ASP A 80 11.93 -21.63 15.79
C ASP A 80 11.77 -22.97 15.04
N PRO A 81 12.89 -23.67 14.72
CA PRO A 81 12.87 -24.93 13.98
C PRO A 81 12.04 -26.02 14.67
N ASP A 82 11.88 -25.94 15.99
CA ASP A 82 11.11 -26.89 16.79
C ASP A 82 9.63 -26.88 16.43
N PHE A 83 9.05 -25.70 16.12
CA PHE A 83 7.66 -25.61 15.67
C PHE A 83 7.44 -26.41 14.38
N HIS A 84 8.32 -26.23 13.39
CA HIS A 84 8.18 -26.95 12.12
C HIS A 84 8.35 -28.46 12.30
N ALA A 85 9.42 -28.87 12.97
CA ALA A 85 9.70 -30.28 13.24
C ALA A 85 8.53 -30.98 13.98
N THR A 86 7.83 -30.24 14.85
CA THR A 86 6.67 -30.75 15.60
C THR A 86 5.40 -30.81 14.76
N MET A 87 5.10 -29.76 13.99
CA MET A 87 3.84 -29.62 13.26
C MET A 87 3.83 -30.34 11.92
N PHE A 88 5.00 -30.48 11.29
CA PHE A 88 5.18 -31.02 9.95
C PHE A 88 6.37 -31.99 9.93
N PRO A 89 6.33 -33.07 10.73
CA PRO A 89 7.41 -34.04 10.76
C PRO A 89 7.64 -34.64 9.38
N ASP A 90 8.92 -34.74 8.98
CA ASP A 90 9.38 -35.31 7.72
C ASP A 90 8.86 -34.60 6.45
N ARG A 91 8.50 -33.31 6.54
CA ARG A 91 8.05 -32.50 5.40
C ARG A 91 8.92 -31.25 5.25
N ASP A 92 9.28 -30.93 4.02
CA ASP A 92 9.95 -29.67 3.69
C ASP A 92 8.93 -28.56 3.39
N TYR A 93 9.39 -27.31 3.27
CA TYR A 93 8.46 -26.17 3.13
C TYR A 93 7.64 -26.31 1.85
N ARG A 94 8.29 -26.79 0.79
CA ARG A 94 7.65 -27.03 -0.50
C ARG A 94 6.58 -28.11 -0.45
N ASP A 95 6.64 -29.05 0.49
CA ASP A 95 5.57 -30.05 0.67
C ASP A 95 4.27 -29.43 1.15
N LEU A 96 4.34 -28.27 1.84
CA LEU A 96 3.17 -27.57 2.39
C LEU A 96 2.26 -26.99 1.30
N VAL A 97 2.73 -26.85 0.05
CA VAL A 97 1.92 -26.37 -1.08
C VAL A 97 0.67 -27.23 -1.29
N SER A 98 0.72 -28.51 -0.94
CA SER A 98 -0.43 -29.43 -1.03
C SER A 98 -1.57 -29.14 -0.04
N ASP A 99 -1.27 -28.38 1.01
CA ASP A 99 -2.23 -27.92 2.03
C ASP A 99 -2.69 -26.47 1.77
N PHE A 100 -2.06 -25.75 0.84
CA PHE A 100 -2.53 -24.46 0.34
C PHE A 100 -3.64 -24.69 -0.69
N ARG A 101 -4.88 -24.78 -0.22
CA ARG A 101 -6.01 -25.27 -1.01
C ARG A 101 -6.97 -24.18 -1.49
N ALA A 102 -7.02 -23.03 -0.81
CA ALA A 102 -7.92 -21.93 -1.16
C ALA A 102 -9.38 -22.35 -1.38
N GLU A 103 -9.86 -23.39 -0.68
CA GLU A 103 -11.16 -24.01 -0.94
C GLU A 103 -12.37 -23.14 -0.53
N LEU A 104 -12.13 -22.13 0.32
CA LEU A 104 -13.09 -21.11 0.73
C LEU A 104 -12.75 -19.72 0.17
N PHE A 105 -11.81 -19.64 -0.78
CA PHE A 105 -11.50 -18.39 -1.48
C PHE A 105 -12.65 -18.02 -2.42
N ASP A 106 -13.29 -16.90 -2.10
CA ASP A 106 -14.36 -16.25 -2.83
C ASP A 106 -13.89 -14.80 -3.19
N PRO A 107 -13.44 -14.58 -4.45
CA PRO A 107 -12.89 -13.30 -4.87
C PRO A 107 -13.93 -12.18 -4.84
N GLU A 108 -15.20 -12.47 -5.13
CA GLU A 108 -16.29 -11.50 -5.06
C GLU A 108 -16.55 -11.06 -3.60
N ALA A 109 -16.52 -11.99 -2.65
CA ALA A 109 -16.66 -11.66 -1.23
C ALA A 109 -15.50 -10.79 -0.72
N TRP A 110 -14.26 -11.07 -1.16
CA TRP A 110 -13.10 -10.23 -0.84
C TRP A 110 -13.24 -8.83 -1.44
N ALA A 111 -13.52 -8.73 -2.73
CA ALA A 111 -13.69 -7.44 -3.41
C ALA A 111 -14.81 -6.59 -2.77
N SER A 112 -15.94 -7.23 -2.45
CA SER A 112 -17.06 -6.58 -1.75
C SER A 112 -16.66 -6.07 -0.36
N LEU A 113 -15.90 -6.87 0.41
CA LEU A 113 -15.36 -6.44 1.70
C LEU A 113 -14.44 -5.23 1.55
N PHE A 114 -13.51 -5.25 0.60
CA PHE A 114 -12.54 -4.17 0.38
C PHE A 114 -13.23 -2.87 -0.05
N ARG A 115 -14.23 -2.96 -0.93
CA ARG A 115 -15.07 -1.81 -1.29
C ARG A 115 -15.79 -1.25 -0.07
N ARG A 116 -16.42 -2.13 0.73
CA ARG A 116 -17.14 -1.74 1.96
C ARG A 116 -16.21 -1.18 3.04
N ALA A 117 -14.93 -1.53 3.01
CA ALA A 117 -13.91 -0.91 3.85
C ALA A 117 -13.58 0.53 3.44
N GLY A 118 -14.03 0.97 2.26
CA GLY A 118 -13.71 2.28 1.69
C GLY A 118 -12.42 2.29 0.87
N ALA A 119 -11.82 1.14 0.57
CA ALA A 119 -10.63 1.13 -0.27
C ALA A 119 -10.93 1.63 -1.69
N ARG A 120 -9.91 2.16 -2.37
CA ARG A 120 -9.96 2.57 -3.79
C ARG A 120 -9.09 1.70 -4.69
N TYR A 121 -8.17 0.95 -4.09
CA TYR A 121 -7.32 0.00 -4.79
C TYR A 121 -6.94 -1.17 -3.89
N VAL A 122 -6.53 -2.27 -4.51
CA VAL A 122 -6.10 -3.51 -3.85
C VAL A 122 -4.78 -3.94 -4.44
N VAL A 123 -3.85 -4.40 -3.62
CA VAL A 123 -2.54 -4.93 -4.02
C VAL A 123 -2.42 -6.34 -3.46
N LEU A 124 -2.28 -7.35 -4.33
CA LEU A 124 -2.11 -8.75 -3.92
C LEU A 124 -0.66 -9.18 -4.14
N THR A 125 -0.07 -9.92 -3.20
CA THR A 125 1.21 -10.60 -3.39
C THR A 125 1.14 -11.58 -4.54
N SER A 126 1.52 -11.17 -5.75
CA SER A 126 1.59 -12.08 -6.91
C SER A 126 2.63 -13.16 -6.67
N LYS A 127 3.78 -12.76 -6.11
CA LYS A 127 4.90 -13.61 -5.68
C LYS A 127 5.60 -12.96 -4.49
N HIS A 128 5.75 -13.70 -3.39
CA HIS A 128 6.54 -13.27 -2.23
C HIS A 128 7.98 -13.84 -2.31
N HIS A 129 8.81 -13.61 -1.29
CA HIS A 129 10.21 -14.07 -1.26
C HIS A 129 10.38 -15.60 -1.37
N ASP A 130 9.35 -16.38 -1.01
CA ASP A 130 9.36 -17.84 -1.18
C ASP A 130 9.21 -18.28 -2.66
N GLY A 131 9.01 -17.32 -3.57
CA GLY A 131 9.01 -17.54 -5.01
C GLY A 131 7.77 -18.24 -5.55
N TYR A 132 6.77 -18.53 -4.71
CA TYR A 132 5.52 -19.18 -5.14
C TYR A 132 4.61 -18.16 -5.84
N CYS A 133 4.19 -18.47 -7.06
CA CYS A 133 3.39 -17.56 -7.88
C CYS A 133 1.89 -17.82 -7.71
N LEU A 134 1.09 -16.81 -7.38
CA LEU A 134 -0.37 -16.91 -7.23
C LEU A 134 -1.15 -16.94 -8.57
N TRP A 135 -0.44 -16.96 -9.69
CA TRP A 135 -1.02 -17.03 -11.03
C TRP A 135 -0.41 -18.22 -11.81
N PRO A 136 -1.06 -18.71 -12.89
CA PRO A 136 -0.57 -19.83 -13.69
C PRO A 136 0.53 -19.36 -14.67
N THR A 137 1.68 -18.95 -14.14
CA THR A 137 2.80 -18.43 -14.96
C THR A 137 3.27 -19.43 -16.02
N GLU A 138 3.60 -18.93 -17.21
CA GLU A 138 4.21 -19.73 -18.29
C GLU A 138 5.72 -19.99 -18.07
N ASN A 139 6.30 -19.36 -17.05
CA ASN A 139 7.72 -19.47 -16.76
C ASN A 139 8.14 -20.90 -16.40
N SER A 140 9.07 -21.48 -17.18
CA SER A 140 9.47 -22.89 -17.02
C SER A 140 10.15 -23.22 -15.70
N HIS A 141 10.76 -22.25 -15.03
CA HIS A 141 11.41 -22.44 -13.73
C HIS A 141 10.41 -22.48 -12.57
N LYS A 142 9.15 -22.15 -12.81
CA LYS A 142 8.08 -22.15 -11.80
C LYS A 142 7.20 -23.39 -11.85
N ARG A 143 7.52 -24.38 -12.69
CA ARG A 143 6.78 -25.66 -12.75
C ARG A 143 6.66 -26.29 -11.37
N GLY A 144 5.44 -26.66 -11.01
CA GLY A 144 5.14 -27.21 -9.68
C GLY A 144 5.28 -26.21 -8.51
N TRP A 145 5.47 -24.92 -8.77
CA TRP A 145 5.61 -23.86 -7.76
C TRP A 145 4.78 -22.61 -8.10
N HIS A 146 3.57 -22.85 -8.60
CA HIS A 146 2.58 -21.81 -8.83
C HIS A 146 1.15 -22.34 -8.65
N ALA A 147 0.21 -21.45 -8.38
CA ALA A 147 -1.18 -21.76 -8.03
C ALA A 147 -1.94 -22.51 -9.11
N GLY A 148 -1.62 -22.29 -10.39
CA GLY A 148 -2.21 -23.03 -11.51
C GLY A 148 -1.90 -24.53 -11.55
N GLU A 149 -0.77 -24.98 -10.98
CA GLU A 149 -0.31 -26.38 -11.07
C GLU A 149 -0.27 -27.08 -9.70
N ALA A 150 0.21 -26.40 -8.66
CA ALA A 150 0.42 -26.95 -7.33
C ALA A 150 -0.40 -26.19 -6.28
N GLY A 151 -1.08 -26.91 -5.38
CA GLY A 151 -2.01 -26.33 -4.41
C GLY A 151 -3.42 -26.17 -5.01
N PRO A 152 -3.94 -24.94 -5.17
CA PRO A 152 -5.36 -24.71 -5.47
C PRO A 152 -5.76 -24.98 -6.92
N ARG A 153 -4.80 -25.09 -7.85
CA ARG A 153 -5.01 -25.29 -9.31
C ARG A 153 -5.94 -24.23 -9.92
N ARG A 154 -5.72 -22.97 -9.51
CA ARG A 154 -6.51 -21.79 -9.87
C ARG A 154 -5.61 -20.63 -10.24
N ASP A 155 -6.16 -19.69 -11.00
CA ASP A 155 -5.56 -18.38 -11.22
C ASP A 155 -6.08 -17.39 -10.17
N LEU A 156 -5.48 -17.43 -8.98
CA LEU A 156 -5.96 -16.64 -7.84
C LEU A 156 -5.81 -15.14 -8.10
N LEU A 157 -4.71 -14.73 -8.74
CA LEU A 157 -4.45 -13.34 -9.11
C LEU A 157 -5.48 -12.86 -10.15
N GLY A 158 -5.72 -13.61 -11.21
CA GLY A 158 -6.69 -13.26 -12.24
C GLY A 158 -8.13 -13.21 -11.72
N GLU A 159 -8.53 -14.19 -10.92
CA GLU A 159 -9.86 -14.24 -10.30
C GLU A 159 -10.10 -13.03 -9.38
N LEU A 160 -9.16 -12.68 -8.50
CA LEU A 160 -9.28 -11.49 -7.65
C LEU A 160 -9.23 -10.20 -8.47
N THR A 161 -8.37 -10.13 -9.50
CA THR A 161 -8.25 -8.96 -10.38
C THR A 161 -9.59 -8.62 -11.03
N ASN A 162 -10.32 -9.62 -11.52
CA ASN A 162 -11.62 -9.41 -12.13
C ASN A 162 -12.65 -8.93 -11.09
N ALA A 163 -12.75 -9.60 -9.94
CA ALA A 163 -13.71 -9.23 -8.89
C ALA A 163 -13.48 -7.82 -8.33
N VAL A 164 -12.22 -7.42 -8.11
CA VAL A 164 -11.84 -6.08 -7.64
C VAL A 164 -12.26 -5.00 -8.66
N ARG A 165 -12.03 -5.26 -9.95
CA ARG A 165 -12.43 -4.34 -11.03
C ARG A 165 -13.95 -4.25 -11.18
N ASP A 166 -14.67 -5.36 -11.01
CA ASP A 166 -16.13 -5.40 -11.07
C ASP A 166 -16.78 -4.59 -9.93
N GLU A 167 -16.12 -4.48 -8.78
CA GLU A 167 -16.51 -3.59 -7.67
C GLU A 167 -16.06 -2.12 -7.87
N GLY A 168 -15.44 -1.80 -9.01
CA GLY A 168 -15.01 -0.44 -9.37
C GLY A 168 -13.71 0.01 -8.69
N LEU A 169 -12.95 -0.92 -8.12
CA LEU A 169 -11.66 -0.64 -7.50
C LEU A 169 -10.52 -0.84 -8.50
N ARG A 170 -9.37 -0.20 -8.26
CA ARG A 170 -8.14 -0.49 -9.01
C ARG A 170 -7.45 -1.72 -8.45
N MET A 171 -6.96 -2.60 -9.33
CA MET A 171 -6.16 -3.76 -8.93
C MET A 171 -4.70 -3.50 -9.25
N GLY A 172 -3.84 -3.70 -8.26
CA GLY A 172 -2.39 -3.76 -8.37
C GLY A 172 -1.84 -5.11 -7.90
N LEU A 173 -0.53 -5.26 -7.97
CA LEU A 173 0.17 -6.44 -7.50
C LEU A 173 1.40 -6.03 -6.70
N TYR A 174 1.75 -6.88 -5.75
CA TYR A 174 3.08 -6.88 -5.16
C TYR A 174 3.93 -7.92 -5.86
N TYR A 175 5.20 -7.62 -6.03
CA TYR A 175 6.17 -8.52 -6.61
C TYR A 175 7.50 -8.46 -5.86
N SER A 176 7.89 -9.58 -5.26
CA SER A 176 9.22 -9.68 -4.67
C SER A 176 10.30 -9.80 -5.75
N ILE A 177 11.24 -8.87 -5.75
CA ILE A 177 12.41 -8.90 -6.62
C ILE A 177 13.33 -10.10 -6.30
N PRO A 178 13.71 -10.37 -5.04
CA PRO A 178 14.47 -11.57 -4.70
C PRO A 178 13.58 -12.82 -4.58
N GLU A 179 14.22 -13.98 -4.71
CA GLU A 179 13.66 -15.25 -4.25
C GLU A 179 14.68 -15.93 -3.35
N TRP A 180 14.24 -16.42 -2.19
CA TRP A 180 15.14 -17.03 -1.21
C TRP A 180 15.93 -18.22 -1.75
N GLU A 181 15.37 -18.91 -2.75
CA GLU A 181 16.00 -20.06 -3.39
C GLU A 181 17.11 -19.65 -4.37
N THR A 182 17.15 -18.40 -4.83
CA THR A 182 18.04 -18.00 -5.93
C THR A 182 19.20 -17.12 -5.48
N HIS A 183 18.97 -16.15 -4.61
CA HIS A 183 19.97 -15.10 -4.35
C HIS A 183 20.62 -15.22 -2.99
N ARG A 184 21.92 -14.93 -2.98
CA ARG A 184 22.58 -14.58 -1.73
C ARG A 184 22.17 -13.17 -1.26
N SER A 185 22.19 -12.97 0.05
CA SER A 185 21.92 -11.68 0.70
C SER A 185 22.93 -11.39 1.81
N HIS A 186 23.34 -10.13 1.92
CA HIS A 186 24.17 -9.65 3.03
C HIS A 186 23.41 -9.58 4.37
N ARG A 187 22.08 -9.76 4.36
CA ARG A 187 21.21 -9.64 5.54
C ARG A 187 21.18 -10.90 6.41
N VAL A 188 21.85 -11.98 5.99
CA VAL A 188 21.89 -13.25 6.70
C VAL A 188 23.29 -13.84 6.68
N ASP A 189 23.75 -14.34 7.83
CA ASP A 189 25.03 -15.01 7.95
C ASP A 189 25.03 -16.29 7.10
N GLY A 190 26.06 -16.48 6.27
CA GLY A 190 26.16 -17.61 5.34
C GLY A 190 25.56 -17.35 3.95
N GLY A 191 24.84 -16.25 3.79
CA GLY A 191 24.44 -15.70 2.50
C GLY A 191 23.08 -16.15 1.98
N TYR A 192 22.47 -17.25 2.45
CA TYR A 192 21.11 -17.63 2.03
C TYR A 192 20.12 -17.54 3.19
N PHE A 193 18.90 -17.08 2.88
CA PHE A 193 17.81 -17.02 3.85
C PHE A 193 17.24 -18.39 4.20
N ILE A 194 17.45 -19.39 3.36
CA ILE A 194 17.02 -20.79 3.53
C ILE A 194 18.26 -21.71 3.56
N PRO A 195 18.13 -23.01 3.89
CA PRO A 195 19.24 -23.95 3.80
C PRO A 195 19.91 -23.90 2.41
N GLU A 196 21.24 -23.85 2.38
CA GLU A 196 21.99 -23.79 1.12
C GLU A 196 21.72 -25.01 0.22
N ALA A 197 21.41 -26.17 0.80
CA ALA A 197 21.02 -27.36 0.05
C ALA A 197 19.70 -27.17 -0.72
N ASP A 198 18.75 -26.44 -0.16
CA ASP A 198 17.46 -26.13 -0.81
C ASP A 198 17.68 -25.12 -1.94
N ALA A 199 18.46 -24.06 -1.69
CA ALA A 199 18.83 -23.09 -2.72
C ALA A 199 19.56 -23.77 -3.90
N GLN A 200 20.44 -24.74 -3.63
CA GLN A 200 21.10 -25.53 -4.68
C GLN A 200 20.15 -26.49 -5.43
N THR A 201 19.07 -26.93 -4.79
CA THR A 201 18.13 -27.91 -5.35
C THR A 201 17.05 -27.24 -6.19
N TYR A 202 16.50 -26.12 -5.71
CA TYR A 202 15.33 -25.45 -6.29
C TYR A 202 15.66 -24.13 -7.00
N GLY A 203 16.79 -23.52 -6.64
CA GLY A 203 17.24 -22.26 -7.20
C GLY A 203 17.84 -22.36 -8.59
N MET A 204 18.26 -21.21 -9.09
CA MET A 204 19.00 -21.07 -10.34
C MET A 204 20.25 -20.20 -10.15
N SER A 205 21.07 -20.06 -11.19
CA SER A 205 22.22 -19.14 -11.11
C SER A 205 21.75 -17.68 -11.02
N GLU A 206 22.37 -16.92 -10.13
CA GLU A 206 22.08 -15.48 -9.94
C GLU A 206 22.18 -14.70 -11.25
N GLU A 207 23.09 -15.06 -12.16
CA GLU A 207 23.25 -14.38 -13.46
C GLU A 207 22.09 -14.63 -14.43
N ALA A 208 21.40 -15.76 -14.29
CA ALA A 208 20.29 -16.14 -15.16
C ALA A 208 18.97 -15.51 -14.68
N TYR A 209 18.82 -15.32 -13.36
CA TYR A 209 17.57 -14.88 -12.75
C TYR A 209 16.94 -13.61 -13.35
N PRO A 210 17.69 -12.51 -13.61
CA PRO A 210 17.08 -11.30 -14.15
C PRO A 210 16.35 -11.58 -15.47
N ARG A 211 16.99 -12.30 -16.40
CA ARG A 211 16.46 -12.57 -17.74
C ARG A 211 15.47 -13.73 -17.78
N GLU A 212 15.67 -14.73 -16.94
CA GLU A 212 14.89 -15.96 -16.99
C GLU A 212 13.69 -15.99 -16.05
N ILE A 213 13.66 -15.13 -15.02
CA ILE A 213 12.52 -14.95 -14.11
C ILE A 213 12.03 -13.51 -14.13
N LEU A 214 12.82 -12.58 -13.62
CA LEU A 214 12.36 -11.22 -13.29
C LEU A 214 11.77 -10.50 -14.51
N HIS A 215 12.52 -10.43 -15.60
CA HIS A 215 12.13 -9.76 -16.84
C HIS A 215 10.95 -10.44 -17.52
N GLN A 216 10.92 -11.78 -17.50
CA GLN A 216 9.82 -12.54 -18.11
C GLN A 216 8.52 -12.35 -17.33
N GLN A 217 8.57 -12.46 -16.00
CA GLN A 217 7.39 -12.28 -15.14
C GLN A 217 6.93 -10.81 -15.13
N TRP A 218 7.86 -9.85 -15.20
CA TRP A 218 7.53 -8.43 -15.30
C TRP A 218 6.66 -8.14 -16.52
N VAL A 219 7.06 -8.60 -17.70
CA VAL A 219 6.28 -8.42 -18.93
C VAL A 219 4.99 -9.24 -18.88
N GLU A 220 5.06 -10.52 -18.49
CA GLU A 220 3.90 -11.42 -18.40
C GLU A 220 2.78 -10.82 -17.53
N LEU A 221 3.12 -10.36 -16.32
CA LEU A 221 2.14 -9.82 -15.38
C LEU A 221 1.49 -8.53 -15.90
N ASN A 222 2.27 -7.67 -16.55
CA ASN A 222 1.76 -6.42 -17.11
C ASN A 222 0.88 -6.65 -18.35
N GLU A 223 1.27 -7.56 -19.24
CA GLU A 223 0.47 -7.92 -20.41
C GLU A 223 -0.82 -8.67 -20.04
N THR A 224 -0.76 -9.54 -19.03
CA THR A 224 -1.89 -10.40 -18.64
C THR A 224 -2.88 -9.68 -17.72
N TYR A 225 -2.38 -8.99 -16.70
CA TYR A 225 -3.22 -8.42 -15.64
C TYR A 225 -3.31 -6.91 -15.67
N ALA A 226 -2.40 -6.21 -16.36
CA ALA A 226 -2.40 -4.74 -16.48
C ALA A 226 -2.60 -4.02 -15.12
N PRO A 227 -1.74 -4.25 -14.13
CA PRO A 227 -1.93 -3.73 -12.78
C PRO A 227 -1.86 -2.19 -12.75
N ALA A 228 -2.69 -1.57 -11.91
CA ALA A 228 -2.67 -0.13 -11.65
C ALA A 228 -1.57 0.26 -10.65
N VAL A 229 -1.13 -0.67 -9.79
CA VAL A 229 0.00 -0.47 -8.86
C VAL A 229 0.92 -1.68 -8.98
N ILE A 230 2.23 -1.44 -9.03
CA ILE A 230 3.26 -2.47 -8.86
C ILE A 230 4.08 -2.11 -7.64
N TYR A 231 3.81 -2.81 -6.54
CA TYR A 231 4.56 -2.66 -5.30
C TYR A 231 5.69 -3.69 -5.29
N THR A 232 6.90 -3.25 -5.61
CA THR A 232 8.09 -4.11 -5.58
C THR A 232 8.69 -4.16 -4.18
N ASP A 233 9.49 -5.19 -3.88
CA ASP A 233 10.11 -5.32 -2.57
C ASP A 233 11.35 -6.22 -2.61
N GLY A 234 12.27 -5.96 -1.69
CA GLY A 234 13.50 -6.71 -1.44
C GLY A 234 14.63 -6.44 -2.43
N GLY A 235 14.40 -5.68 -3.49
CA GLY A 235 15.43 -5.34 -4.46
C GLY A 235 16.41 -4.30 -3.93
N GLU A 236 15.91 -3.38 -3.11
CA GLU A 236 16.65 -2.32 -2.43
C GLU A 236 17.65 -2.82 -1.38
N TRP A 237 17.66 -4.12 -1.08
CA TRP A 237 18.60 -4.73 -0.15
C TRP A 237 19.94 -5.01 -0.83
N ASP A 238 19.93 -5.82 -1.89
CA ASP A 238 21.13 -6.49 -2.40
C ASP A 238 21.41 -6.22 -3.88
N PHE A 239 20.44 -5.71 -4.64
CA PHE A 239 20.54 -5.71 -6.10
C PHE A 239 20.88 -4.35 -6.67
N SER A 240 21.83 -4.31 -7.59
CA SER A 240 22.16 -3.06 -8.30
C SER A 240 21.13 -2.73 -9.38
N GLU A 241 21.12 -1.48 -9.81
CA GLU A 241 20.32 -1.02 -10.95
C GLU A 241 20.61 -1.85 -12.21
N GLU A 242 21.88 -2.16 -12.47
CA GLU A 242 22.33 -2.93 -13.64
C GLU A 242 21.93 -4.41 -13.56
N TYR A 243 21.93 -4.99 -12.36
CA TYR A 243 21.54 -6.39 -12.17
C TYR A 243 20.05 -6.59 -12.50
N THR A 244 19.21 -5.68 -12.01
CA THR A 244 17.76 -5.71 -12.25
C THR A 244 17.38 -5.19 -13.64
N ASP A 245 18.23 -4.38 -14.27
CA ASP A 245 17.91 -3.60 -15.48
C ASP A 245 16.70 -2.67 -15.27
N THR A 246 16.69 -2.01 -14.10
CA THR A 246 15.52 -1.23 -13.61
C THR A 246 15.04 -0.21 -14.65
N ARG A 247 15.95 0.60 -15.23
CA ARG A 247 15.55 1.63 -16.20
C ARG A 247 14.89 1.04 -17.45
N ARG A 248 15.33 -0.12 -17.93
CA ARG A 248 14.69 -0.79 -19.07
C ARG A 248 13.30 -1.28 -18.71
N MET A 249 13.14 -1.92 -17.55
CA MET A 249 11.84 -2.39 -17.07
C MET A 249 10.83 -1.24 -16.93
N LEU A 250 11.24 -0.11 -16.34
CA LEU A 250 10.41 1.07 -16.19
C LEU A 250 10.15 1.79 -17.53
N SER A 251 11.16 1.88 -18.40
CA SER A 251 10.98 2.48 -19.74
C SER A 251 9.91 1.73 -20.52
N TRP A 252 9.98 0.39 -20.54
CA TRP A 252 8.98 -0.43 -21.21
C TRP A 252 7.60 -0.30 -20.55
N LEU A 253 7.55 -0.30 -19.22
CA LEU A 253 6.30 -0.15 -18.47
C LEU A 253 5.59 1.19 -18.78
N TYR A 254 6.35 2.28 -18.90
CA TYR A 254 5.79 3.61 -19.09
C TYR A 254 5.56 4.01 -20.56
N THR A 255 5.98 3.18 -21.53
CA THR A 255 5.77 3.47 -22.95
C THR A 255 4.98 2.40 -23.69
N ASP A 256 5.25 1.12 -23.42
CA ASP A 256 4.83 0.01 -24.27
C ASP A 256 3.80 -0.91 -23.59
N ALA A 257 3.81 -0.98 -22.25
CA ALA A 257 2.89 -1.82 -21.49
C ALA A 257 1.43 -1.31 -21.59
N PRO A 258 0.43 -2.21 -21.52
CA PRO A 258 -0.98 -1.85 -21.71
C PRO A 258 -1.55 -0.93 -20.61
N ASN A 259 -0.87 -0.84 -19.47
CA ASN A 259 -1.22 -0.06 -18.28
C ASN A 259 -0.36 1.20 -18.11
N ALA A 260 0.43 1.60 -19.11
CA ALA A 260 1.36 2.74 -19.02
C ALA A 260 0.72 4.05 -18.54
N ASP A 261 -0.54 4.31 -18.90
CA ASP A 261 -1.26 5.54 -18.51
C ASP A 261 -1.76 5.54 -17.06
N GLU A 262 -1.80 4.37 -16.42
CA GLU A 262 -2.47 4.19 -15.12
C GLU A 262 -1.54 3.69 -14.02
N VAL A 263 -0.48 2.96 -14.39
CA VAL A 263 0.40 2.28 -13.45
C VAL A 263 1.21 3.24 -12.58
N VAL A 264 1.38 2.83 -11.33
CA VAL A 264 2.20 3.47 -10.29
C VAL A 264 3.18 2.42 -9.74
N VAL A 265 4.45 2.79 -9.62
CA VAL A 265 5.52 1.91 -9.09
C VAL A 265 6.18 2.55 -7.88
N ASN A 266 6.47 1.74 -6.85
CA ASN A 266 7.21 2.18 -5.67
C ASN A 266 8.74 2.22 -5.89
N ASP A 267 9.48 2.52 -4.84
CA ASP A 267 10.92 2.82 -4.83
C ASP A 267 11.81 1.66 -4.36
N ARG A 268 11.40 0.40 -4.57
CA ARG A 268 12.04 -0.81 -3.98
C ARG A 268 12.64 -1.81 -4.98
N ILE A 269 12.93 -1.39 -6.21
CA ILE A 269 13.45 -2.32 -7.24
C ILE A 269 14.94 -2.64 -7.04
N HIS A 270 15.75 -1.67 -6.59
CA HIS A 270 17.20 -1.83 -6.48
C HIS A 270 17.81 -0.91 -5.42
N VAL A 271 19.05 -1.21 -5.02
CA VAL A 271 19.85 -0.43 -4.05
C VAL A 271 20.06 0.99 -4.56
N GLY A 272 19.67 1.97 -3.75
CA GLY A 272 19.77 3.39 -4.10
C GLY A 272 18.52 3.99 -4.74
N MET A 273 17.49 3.18 -5.00
CA MET A 273 16.17 3.65 -5.42
C MET A 273 15.36 4.34 -4.30
N PRO A 274 15.34 3.83 -3.05
CA PRO A 274 14.50 4.40 -2.00
C PRO A 274 14.74 5.88 -1.76
N GLY A 275 13.66 6.67 -1.79
CA GLY A 275 13.72 8.13 -1.62
C GLY A 275 14.41 8.90 -2.76
N ALA A 276 14.77 8.24 -3.87
CA ALA A 276 15.45 8.84 -5.01
C ALA A 276 14.68 8.72 -6.33
N HIS A 277 14.04 7.57 -6.58
CA HIS A 277 13.30 7.28 -7.82
C HIS A 277 12.02 6.49 -7.52
N GLY A 278 11.11 6.42 -8.51
CA GLY A 278 9.80 5.76 -8.39
C GLY A 278 8.66 6.76 -8.45
N ASP A 279 7.45 6.32 -8.80
CA ASP A 279 6.28 7.20 -8.84
C ASP A 279 5.82 7.58 -7.42
N ILE A 280 6.09 6.69 -6.46
CA ILE A 280 5.84 6.88 -5.03
C ILE A 280 7.05 6.39 -4.22
N TYR A 281 7.25 7.00 -3.07
CA TYR A 281 8.15 6.46 -2.05
C TYR A 281 7.38 5.62 -1.04
N SER A 282 8.00 4.57 -0.53
CA SER A 282 7.34 3.62 0.37
C SER A 282 7.93 3.64 1.78
N THR A 283 7.06 3.56 2.77
CA THR A 283 7.42 3.39 4.18
C THR A 283 6.66 2.20 4.76
N GLU A 284 7.24 1.59 5.78
CA GLU A 284 6.75 0.34 6.36
C GLU A 284 6.81 0.39 7.90
N TYR A 285 5.65 0.30 8.55
CA TYR A 285 5.53 0.44 10.01
C TYR A 285 6.18 1.73 10.54
N HIS A 286 6.08 2.84 9.79
CA HIS A 286 6.77 4.10 10.06
C HIS A 286 8.28 3.94 10.30
N ASP A 287 8.95 3.07 9.55
CA ASP A 287 10.41 2.96 9.54
C ASP A 287 11.12 4.27 9.14
N LEU A 288 10.42 5.13 8.40
CA LEU A 288 10.82 6.49 8.08
C LEU A 288 9.71 7.48 8.46
N ASP A 289 10.12 8.65 8.98
CA ASP A 289 9.21 9.80 9.04
C ASP A 289 8.83 10.13 7.59
N GLY A 290 7.56 9.89 7.23
CA GLY A 290 7.10 9.95 5.84
C GLY A 290 7.59 11.19 5.07
N PHE A 291 7.65 11.09 3.75
CA PHE A 291 8.33 12.08 2.88
C PHE A 291 7.62 13.45 2.78
N GLY A 292 6.55 13.65 3.55
CA GLY A 292 5.77 14.86 3.60
C GLY A 292 5.21 15.24 2.23
N THR A 293 5.36 16.51 1.85
CA THR A 293 4.88 17.03 0.56
C THR A 293 5.96 17.05 -0.53
N VAL A 294 7.14 16.48 -0.26
CA VAL A 294 8.28 16.52 -1.19
C VAL A 294 8.07 15.58 -2.37
N HIS A 295 7.46 14.43 -2.12
CA HIS A 295 7.16 13.41 -3.11
C HIS A 295 5.91 12.62 -2.68
N PRO A 296 5.06 12.14 -3.61
CA PRO A 296 4.03 11.18 -3.29
C PRO A 296 4.60 9.97 -2.55
N TRP A 297 3.90 9.48 -1.54
CA TRP A 297 4.36 8.36 -0.72
C TRP A 297 3.21 7.48 -0.23
N GLU A 298 3.54 6.28 0.22
CA GLU A 298 2.60 5.28 0.73
C GLU A 298 3.15 4.58 1.98
N GLU A 299 2.35 4.55 3.03
CA GLU A 299 2.61 3.74 4.23
C GLU A 299 1.93 2.39 4.08
N SER A 300 2.67 1.30 4.22
CA SER A 300 2.10 -0.04 4.33
C SER A 300 2.32 -0.66 5.70
N ARG A 301 1.30 -1.36 6.21
CA ARG A 301 1.42 -2.20 7.41
C ARG A 301 0.27 -3.17 7.58
N GLY A 302 0.46 -4.18 8.41
CA GLY A 302 -0.60 -5.04 8.93
C GLY A 302 -1.58 -4.33 9.86
N ILE A 303 -2.79 -4.90 9.96
CA ILE A 303 -3.71 -4.63 11.08
C ILE A 303 -3.05 -5.12 12.39
N GLY A 304 -2.39 -6.28 12.33
CA GLY A 304 -1.53 -6.80 13.41
C GLY A 304 -0.04 -6.50 13.18
N GLY A 305 0.82 -7.28 13.82
CA GLY A 305 2.27 -7.21 13.71
C GLY A 305 2.85 -7.96 12.50
N SER A 306 2.04 -8.75 11.80
CA SER A 306 2.41 -9.54 10.62
C SER A 306 1.67 -9.09 9.36
N TYR A 307 2.28 -9.31 8.18
CA TYR A 307 1.56 -9.21 6.90
C TYR A 307 0.81 -10.50 6.57
N GLY A 308 1.53 -11.63 6.53
CA GLY A 308 0.90 -12.95 6.41
C GLY A 308 0.07 -13.27 7.66
N PHE A 309 -0.96 -14.11 7.53
CA PHE A 309 -1.73 -14.55 8.68
C PHE A 309 -0.83 -15.23 9.73
N ASN A 310 -0.78 -14.68 10.95
CA ASN A 310 -0.07 -15.28 12.06
C ASN A 310 -1.05 -15.77 13.13
N ARG A 311 -1.18 -17.09 13.28
CA ARG A 311 -2.08 -17.71 14.26
C ARG A 311 -1.61 -17.56 15.71
N ALA A 312 -0.40 -17.04 15.92
CA ALA A 312 0.09 -16.70 17.25
C ALA A 312 -0.54 -15.39 17.79
N GLU A 313 -1.02 -14.51 16.91
CA GLU A 313 -1.64 -13.23 17.29
C GLU A 313 -3.00 -13.45 17.97
N SER A 314 -3.24 -12.76 19.08
CA SER A 314 -4.55 -12.61 19.71
C SER A 314 -5.18 -11.26 19.38
N VAL A 315 -6.40 -11.00 19.86
CA VAL A 315 -7.13 -9.75 19.52
C VAL A 315 -6.39 -8.50 19.98
N GLU A 316 -5.57 -8.62 21.03
CA GLU A 316 -4.74 -7.55 21.59
C GLU A 316 -3.57 -7.15 20.69
N ASP A 317 -3.15 -8.03 19.77
CA ASP A 317 -2.07 -7.75 18.81
C ASP A 317 -2.58 -6.98 17.57
N TYR A 318 -3.91 -6.94 17.35
CA TYR A 318 -4.53 -6.19 16.26
C TYR A 318 -4.84 -4.77 16.70
N ALA A 319 -4.44 -3.81 15.87
CA ALA A 319 -4.83 -2.41 16.05
C ALA A 319 -6.36 -2.28 16.12
N SER A 320 -6.82 -1.42 17.02
CA SER A 320 -8.21 -1.01 17.15
C SER A 320 -8.67 -0.20 15.94
N ALA A 321 -9.99 -0.06 15.77
CA ALA A 321 -10.52 0.80 14.72
C ALA A 321 -10.09 2.27 14.89
N ASN A 322 -9.99 2.76 16.14
CA ASN A 322 -9.50 4.11 16.41
C ASN A 322 -8.07 4.30 15.92
N GLU A 323 -7.16 3.37 16.24
CA GLU A 323 -5.76 3.45 15.82
C GLU A 323 -5.64 3.41 14.29
N LEU A 324 -6.41 2.57 13.61
CA LEU A 324 -6.37 2.46 12.15
C LEU A 324 -6.94 3.70 11.45
N VAL A 325 -8.03 4.28 11.95
CA VAL A 325 -8.58 5.53 11.38
C VAL A 325 -7.66 6.71 11.68
N THR A 326 -7.03 6.74 12.87
CA THR A 326 -6.02 7.73 13.24
C THR A 326 -4.81 7.65 12.31
N LEU A 327 -4.31 6.44 12.04
CA LEU A 327 -3.25 6.18 11.09
C LEU A 327 -3.62 6.72 9.70
N LEU A 328 -4.80 6.37 9.18
CA LEU A 328 -5.26 6.86 7.88
C LEU A 328 -5.29 8.39 7.83
N ALA A 329 -5.83 9.04 8.86
CA ALA A 329 -5.91 10.50 8.94
C ALA A 329 -4.51 11.14 8.98
N GLN A 330 -3.59 10.58 9.77
CA GLN A 330 -2.22 11.03 9.86
C GLN A 330 -1.50 10.92 8.52
N THR A 331 -1.57 9.75 7.87
CA THR A 331 -0.93 9.49 6.58
C THR A 331 -1.43 10.48 5.51
N VAL A 332 -2.75 10.68 5.41
CA VAL A 332 -3.34 11.57 4.41
C VAL A 332 -3.02 13.04 4.69
N ALA A 333 -3.02 13.48 5.95
CA ALA A 333 -2.56 14.82 6.33
C ALA A 333 -1.06 15.04 6.04
N GLY A 334 -0.26 13.97 6.07
CA GLY A 334 1.14 13.95 5.63
C GLY A 334 1.31 13.89 4.11
N GLY A 335 0.23 13.76 3.34
CA GLY A 335 0.24 13.74 1.87
C GLY A 335 0.37 12.35 1.25
N GLY A 336 0.38 11.29 2.06
CA GLY A 336 0.53 9.91 1.61
C GLY A 336 -0.80 9.18 1.42
N ASN A 337 -0.68 7.94 0.92
CA ASN A 337 -1.73 6.94 0.95
C ASN A 337 -1.44 5.88 2.03
N LEU A 338 -2.48 5.28 2.60
CA LEU A 338 -2.35 4.12 3.49
C LEU A 338 -2.72 2.83 2.72
N LEU A 339 -1.80 1.88 2.71
CA LEU A 339 -1.98 0.53 2.18
C LEU A 339 -2.08 -0.47 3.34
N LEU A 340 -3.30 -0.72 3.81
CA LEU A 340 -3.54 -1.54 5.00
C LEU A 340 -3.63 -3.02 4.62
N ASN A 341 -2.81 -3.86 5.24
CA ASN A 341 -2.72 -5.26 4.91
C ASN A 341 -3.72 -6.15 5.67
N VAL A 342 -4.32 -7.09 4.94
CA VAL A 342 -4.93 -8.30 5.48
C VAL A 342 -4.09 -9.54 5.18
N GLY A 343 -4.11 -10.49 6.10
CA GLY A 343 -3.46 -11.80 5.97
C GLY A 343 -4.51 -12.90 5.93
N PRO A 344 -4.88 -13.43 4.75
CA PRO A 344 -5.83 -14.52 4.63
C PRO A 344 -5.25 -15.88 5.06
N THR A 345 -6.12 -16.77 5.51
CA THR A 345 -5.80 -18.18 5.84
C THR A 345 -5.54 -19.00 4.57
N ALA A 346 -4.85 -20.15 4.69
CA ALA A 346 -4.58 -21.04 3.55
C ALA A 346 -5.83 -21.54 2.81
N ASP A 347 -6.98 -21.61 3.49
CA ASP A 347 -8.26 -21.97 2.87
C ASP A 347 -8.95 -20.79 2.17
N GLY A 348 -8.41 -19.56 2.23
CA GLY A 348 -8.90 -18.41 1.48
C GLY A 348 -9.87 -17.49 2.23
N ARG A 349 -9.97 -17.62 3.57
CA ARG A 349 -10.77 -16.70 4.38
C ARG A 349 -9.92 -15.56 4.93
N ILE A 350 -10.49 -14.36 4.95
CA ILE A 350 -9.93 -13.27 5.75
C ILE A 350 -10.38 -13.48 7.21
N PRO A 351 -9.49 -13.45 8.22
CA PRO A 351 -9.89 -13.62 9.62
C PRO A 351 -10.97 -12.63 10.05
N ALA A 352 -11.94 -13.08 10.87
CA ALA A 352 -13.10 -12.28 11.23
C ALA A 352 -12.74 -10.95 11.91
N VAL A 353 -11.69 -10.93 12.74
CA VAL A 353 -11.19 -9.70 13.38
C VAL A 353 -10.71 -8.68 12.34
N GLN A 354 -10.02 -9.13 11.29
CA GLN A 354 -9.56 -8.26 10.21
C GLN A 354 -10.77 -7.73 9.39
N GLN A 355 -11.76 -8.58 9.10
CA GLN A 355 -13.00 -8.15 8.46
C GLN A 355 -13.74 -7.09 9.30
N GLU A 356 -13.83 -7.28 10.61
CA GLU A 356 -14.47 -6.34 11.53
C GLU A 356 -13.77 -4.98 11.50
N ARG A 357 -12.43 -4.94 11.59
CA ARG A 357 -11.65 -3.69 11.53
C ARG A 357 -11.85 -2.97 10.20
N LEU A 358 -11.82 -3.69 9.08
CA LEU A 358 -12.10 -3.11 7.76
C LEU A 358 -13.50 -2.50 7.68
N LEU A 359 -14.53 -3.19 8.18
CA LEU A 359 -15.90 -2.67 8.18
C LEU A 359 -16.09 -1.48 9.11
N GLN A 360 -15.35 -1.42 10.23
CA GLN A 360 -15.36 -0.26 11.13
C GLN A 360 -14.72 0.98 10.49
N ILE A 361 -13.60 0.80 9.77
CA ILE A 361 -12.99 1.88 8.96
C ILE A 361 -13.98 2.35 7.88
N GLY A 362 -14.59 1.40 7.15
CA GLY A 362 -15.58 1.70 6.11
C GLY A 362 -16.77 2.50 6.62
N ALA A 363 -17.35 2.09 7.76
CA ALA A 363 -18.46 2.81 8.37
C ALA A 363 -18.09 4.25 8.77
N TRP A 364 -16.84 4.48 9.17
CA TRP A 364 -16.33 5.83 9.44
C TRP A 364 -16.14 6.64 8.14
N LEU A 365 -15.59 6.02 7.09
CA LEU A 365 -15.36 6.65 5.79
C LEU A 365 -16.65 6.97 5.04
N ASP A 366 -17.73 6.20 5.24
CA ASP A 366 -19.05 6.51 4.67
C ASP A 366 -19.58 7.87 5.14
N VAL A 367 -19.22 8.28 6.35
CA VAL A 367 -19.60 9.57 6.94
C VAL A 367 -18.55 10.65 6.67
N ASN A 368 -17.27 10.32 6.85
CA ASN A 368 -16.18 11.28 6.95
C ASN A 368 -15.26 11.30 5.72
N GLY A 369 -15.53 10.46 4.71
CA GLY A 369 -14.65 10.24 3.57
C GLY A 369 -14.36 11.50 2.74
N GLU A 370 -15.20 12.53 2.81
CA GLU A 370 -14.91 13.80 2.13
C GLU A 370 -13.64 14.50 2.65
N ALA A 371 -13.26 14.23 3.90
CA ALA A 371 -12.03 14.71 4.53
C ALA A 371 -10.80 13.84 4.25
N ILE A 372 -10.97 12.74 3.52
CA ILE A 372 -9.91 11.81 3.15
C ILE A 372 -9.70 11.85 1.64
N TYR A 373 -10.65 11.34 0.84
CA TYR A 373 -10.48 11.18 -0.60
C TYR A 373 -10.34 12.53 -1.31
N GLU A 374 -9.51 12.58 -2.35
CA GLU A 374 -9.30 13.80 -3.17
C GLU A 374 -8.86 15.03 -2.35
N THR A 375 -8.26 14.81 -1.17
CA THR A 375 -7.72 15.90 -0.34
C THR A 375 -6.22 16.06 -0.54
N ALA A 376 -5.72 17.23 -0.16
CA ALA A 376 -4.29 17.51 -0.02
C ALA A 376 -3.96 17.93 1.42
N PRO A 377 -2.69 17.83 1.86
CA PRO A 377 -2.25 18.40 3.14
C PRO A 377 -2.66 19.87 3.29
N ALA A 378 -3.23 20.22 4.44
CA ALA A 378 -3.64 21.59 4.71
C ALA A 378 -2.45 22.44 5.19
N ALA A 379 -1.58 22.86 4.26
CA ALA A 379 -0.36 23.61 4.59
C ALA A 379 -0.60 24.96 5.30
N ASP A 380 -1.81 25.53 5.17
CA ASP A 380 -2.26 26.76 5.82
C ASP A 380 -2.85 26.54 7.22
N VAL A 381 -2.99 25.29 7.66
CA VAL A 381 -3.49 24.94 9.00
C VAL A 381 -2.31 24.58 9.91
N ARG A 382 -2.23 25.22 11.07
CA ARG A 382 -1.29 24.91 12.15
C ARG A 382 -2.06 24.47 13.38
N THR A 383 -1.67 23.33 13.93
CA THR A 383 -2.20 22.81 15.18
C THR A 383 -1.05 22.65 16.17
N ALA A 384 -1.27 23.05 17.41
CA ALA A 384 -0.34 22.76 18.51
C ALA A 384 -0.60 21.38 19.13
N SER A 385 -1.70 20.72 18.75
CA SER A 385 -2.08 19.40 19.24
C SER A 385 -1.64 18.31 18.29
N ALA A 386 -0.94 17.30 18.83
CA ALA A 386 -0.60 16.07 18.12
C ALA A 386 -1.83 15.18 17.82
N GLN A 387 -3.00 15.53 18.36
CA GLN A 387 -4.27 14.81 18.17
C GLN A 387 -5.12 15.38 17.04
N VAL A 388 -4.60 16.34 16.26
CA VAL A 388 -5.34 16.93 15.14
C VAL A 388 -4.55 16.81 13.87
N PHE A 389 -5.18 16.22 12.87
CA PHE A 389 -4.68 16.13 11.52
C PHE A 389 -5.54 17.01 10.61
N ALA A 390 -4.91 17.60 9.58
CA ALA A 390 -5.60 18.56 8.74
C ALA A 390 -5.43 18.26 7.25
N THR A 391 -6.56 18.17 6.56
CA THR A 391 -6.63 17.97 5.10
C THR A 391 -7.42 19.11 4.47
N SER A 392 -7.30 19.26 3.15
CA SER A 392 -7.86 20.40 2.43
C SER A 392 -8.45 20.02 1.08
N LYS A 393 -9.50 20.77 0.72
CA LYS A 393 -10.09 20.85 -0.62
C LYS A 393 -10.35 22.31 -0.98
N PRO A 394 -10.60 22.64 -2.26
CA PRO A 394 -11.13 23.95 -2.62
C PRO A 394 -12.36 24.28 -1.75
N GLY A 395 -12.34 25.46 -1.10
CA GLY A 395 -13.42 25.94 -0.24
C GLY A 395 -13.57 25.26 1.14
N ALA A 396 -12.74 24.26 1.47
CA ALA A 396 -12.86 23.55 2.75
C ALA A 396 -11.51 23.17 3.39
N ARG A 397 -11.48 23.20 4.72
CA ARG A 397 -10.44 22.56 5.55
C ARG A 397 -11.12 21.57 6.48
N TYR A 398 -10.50 20.42 6.66
CA TYR A 398 -11.02 19.38 7.54
C TYR A 398 -10.03 19.21 8.69
N LEU A 399 -10.55 19.31 9.91
CA LEU A 399 -9.82 19.00 11.13
C LEU A 399 -10.29 17.62 11.61
N ILE A 400 -9.38 16.65 11.57
CA ILE A 400 -9.63 15.29 12.02
C ILE A 400 -9.06 15.17 13.42
N VAL A 401 -9.94 15.10 14.40
CA VAL A 401 -9.61 15.10 15.83
C VAL A 401 -9.60 13.66 16.33
N THR A 402 -8.43 13.17 16.71
CA THR A 402 -8.20 11.78 17.10
C THR A 402 -8.12 11.64 18.62
N GLY A 403 -8.65 10.54 19.16
CA GLY A 403 -8.75 10.31 20.61
C GLY A 403 -9.82 11.19 21.28
N SER A 404 -9.77 11.26 22.61
CA SER A 404 -10.63 12.15 23.40
C SER A 404 -9.83 13.35 23.91
N PRO A 405 -9.86 14.52 23.23
CA PRO A 405 -9.27 15.73 23.79
C PRO A 405 -9.95 16.07 25.12
N HIS A 406 -9.21 15.89 26.21
CA HIS A 406 -9.60 16.35 27.54
C HIS A 406 -9.31 17.85 27.74
N GLU A 407 -8.73 18.51 26.73
CA GLU A 407 -8.29 19.90 26.71
C GLU A 407 -8.79 20.63 25.45
N ASP A 408 -8.79 21.97 25.49
CA ASP A 408 -9.18 22.81 24.36
C ASP A 408 -8.19 22.62 23.20
N VAL A 409 -8.67 22.33 21.99
CA VAL A 409 -7.82 22.22 20.81
C VAL A 409 -7.81 23.54 20.04
N ALA A 410 -6.72 24.29 20.16
CA ALA A 410 -6.51 25.50 19.39
C ALA A 410 -5.93 25.16 18.00
N VAL A 411 -6.60 25.59 16.94
CA VAL A 411 -6.12 25.52 15.56
C VAL A 411 -5.95 26.94 15.03
N SER A 412 -4.73 27.29 14.64
CA SER A 412 -4.47 28.57 13.98
C SER A 412 -4.34 28.35 12.48
N MET A 413 -5.07 29.13 11.68
CA MET A 413 -4.87 29.17 10.24
C MET A 413 -3.89 30.31 9.93
N THR A 414 -2.73 29.97 9.40
CA THR A 414 -1.78 30.99 8.94
C THR A 414 -2.09 31.33 7.49
N SER A 415 -2.26 32.62 7.17
CA SER A 415 -2.44 33.14 5.79
C SER A 415 -1.24 32.90 4.86
N THR A 416 -0.21 32.19 5.32
CA THR A 416 1.03 31.95 4.60
C THR A 416 0.84 30.89 3.51
N GLY A 417 0.52 31.40 2.32
CA GLY A 417 0.56 30.71 1.04
C GLY A 417 0.48 31.66 -0.16
N LEU A 418 0.17 32.94 0.06
CA LEU A 418 0.22 33.98 -0.95
C LEU A 418 1.47 34.83 -0.69
N GLY A 419 2.35 34.95 -1.69
CA GLY A 419 3.60 35.72 -1.58
C GLY A 419 3.40 37.14 -1.05
N GLU A 420 4.49 37.74 -0.56
CA GLU A 420 4.54 39.10 -0.02
C GLU A 420 3.71 40.08 -0.87
N GLY A 421 2.53 40.48 -0.37
CA GLY A 421 1.63 41.41 -1.06
C GLY A 421 0.15 41.04 -1.08
N SER A 422 -0.24 39.81 -0.69
CA SER A 422 -1.67 39.46 -0.54
C SER A 422 -2.17 39.73 0.87
N THR A 423 -3.15 40.64 0.99
CA THR A 423 -3.84 40.98 2.25
C THR A 423 -5.17 40.23 2.44
N ALA A 424 -5.46 39.21 1.63
CA ALA A 424 -6.64 38.38 1.82
C ALA A 424 -6.34 37.23 2.79
N ALA A 425 -6.56 37.46 4.08
CA ALA A 425 -6.68 36.36 5.01
C ALA A 425 -7.87 35.47 4.59
N ARG A 426 -7.65 34.16 4.43
CA ARG A 426 -8.71 33.20 4.13
C ARG A 426 -9.68 33.18 5.31
N ARG A 427 -10.88 33.74 5.14
CA ARG A 427 -11.85 33.85 6.22
C ARG A 427 -12.66 32.57 6.34
N VAL A 428 -12.71 32.01 7.54
CA VAL A 428 -13.65 30.94 7.88
C VAL A 428 -15.06 31.53 7.95
N ARG A 429 -15.98 30.99 7.15
CA ARG A 429 -17.38 31.44 7.05
C ARG A 429 -18.33 30.65 7.92
N GLY A 430 -18.00 29.40 8.19
CA GLY A 430 -18.84 28.48 8.94
C GLY A 430 -18.08 27.20 9.25
N TRP A 431 -18.73 26.34 10.03
CA TRP A 431 -18.19 25.04 10.40
C TRP A 431 -19.33 24.03 10.51
N ASP A 432 -19.05 22.76 10.23
CA ASP A 432 -19.95 21.62 10.43
C ASP A 432 -19.19 20.46 11.09
N LEU A 433 -19.88 19.68 11.92
CA LEU A 433 -19.40 18.37 12.36
C LEU A 433 -19.98 17.31 11.44
N LEU A 434 -19.14 16.59 10.71
CA LEU A 434 -19.62 15.58 9.76
C LEU A 434 -20.34 14.44 10.50
N GLY A 435 -21.47 14.01 9.94
CA GLY A 435 -22.30 12.96 10.52
C GLY A 435 -23.19 13.36 11.70
N ALA A 436 -23.21 14.65 12.09
CA ALA A 436 -24.05 15.14 13.17
C ALA A 436 -25.03 16.23 12.71
N GLU A 437 -26.22 16.25 13.30
CA GLU A 437 -27.13 17.39 13.20
C GLU A 437 -26.54 18.60 13.94
N ARG A 438 -26.95 19.81 13.54
CA ARG A 438 -26.33 21.07 14.01
C ARG A 438 -26.46 21.26 15.52
N ASP A 439 -27.60 20.89 16.10
CA ASP A 439 -27.88 20.95 17.53
C ASP A 439 -26.99 19.97 18.31
N VAL A 440 -26.86 18.72 17.84
CA VAL A 440 -25.94 17.72 18.41
C VAL A 440 -24.49 18.23 18.34
N ALA A 441 -24.10 18.83 17.22
CA ALA A 441 -22.77 19.38 17.04
C ALA A 441 -22.48 20.54 18.01
N GLU A 442 -23.44 21.46 18.23
CA GLU A 442 -23.31 22.57 19.17
C GLU A 442 -23.33 22.15 20.65
N ASP A 443 -23.90 20.97 20.94
CA ASP A 443 -23.83 20.34 22.26
C ASP A 443 -22.47 19.66 22.51
N LEU A 444 -21.83 19.13 21.47
CA LEU A 444 -20.53 18.46 21.54
C LEU A 444 -19.33 19.41 21.39
N LEU A 445 -19.48 20.48 20.60
CA LEU A 445 -18.40 21.38 20.20
C LEU A 445 -18.73 22.84 20.57
N ASP A 446 -17.78 23.52 21.20
CA ASP A 446 -17.69 24.98 21.23
C ASP A 446 -16.60 25.41 20.25
N VAL A 447 -16.99 25.68 19.01
CA VAL A 447 -16.08 26.23 17.97
C VAL A 447 -16.19 27.75 17.98
N ARG A 448 -15.08 28.42 18.30
CA ARG A 448 -14.95 29.87 18.26
C ARG A 448 -14.08 30.28 17.09
N ILE A 449 -14.62 31.20 16.28
CA ILE A 449 -13.92 31.78 15.15
C ILE A 449 -13.64 33.25 15.52
N GLU A 450 -12.38 33.57 15.78
CA GLU A 450 -11.92 34.91 16.15
C GLU A 450 -10.93 35.43 15.12
N GLY A 451 -11.42 36.19 14.13
CA GLY A 451 -10.58 36.65 13.02
C GLY A 451 -10.13 35.47 12.15
N ASP A 452 -8.83 35.17 12.18
CA ASP A 452 -8.18 34.09 11.41
C ASP A 452 -7.84 32.85 12.27
N GLU A 453 -8.13 32.88 13.58
CA GLU A 453 -7.92 31.74 14.48
C GLU A 453 -9.22 30.98 14.75
N VAL A 454 -9.15 29.64 14.78
CA VAL A 454 -10.27 28.76 15.09
C VAL A 454 -9.94 27.92 16.32
N ALA A 455 -10.54 28.27 17.45
CA ALA A 455 -10.46 27.44 18.65
C ALA A 455 -11.61 26.43 18.63
N VAL A 456 -11.29 25.13 18.72
CA VAL A 456 -12.27 24.05 18.86
C VAL A 456 -12.17 23.50 20.27
N ARG A 457 -13.24 23.64 21.04
CA ARG A 457 -13.35 23.01 22.36
C ARG A 457 -14.37 21.87 22.32
N LEU A 458 -13.93 20.66 22.68
CA LEU A 458 -14.85 19.56 22.95
C LEU A 458 -15.47 19.75 24.33
N ARG A 459 -16.80 19.67 24.44
CA ARG A 459 -17.49 19.75 25.73
C ARG A 459 -17.40 18.40 26.48
N PRO A 460 -17.33 18.39 27.83
CA PRO A 460 -16.97 17.20 28.60
C PRO A 460 -17.91 16.01 28.41
N ALA A 461 -17.30 14.84 28.15
CA ALA A 461 -17.66 13.42 28.31
C ALA A 461 -19.12 12.92 28.49
N ALA A 462 -20.08 13.65 29.07
CA ALA A 462 -21.42 13.12 29.36
C ALA A 462 -22.28 12.85 28.11
N LEU A 463 -21.89 13.40 26.96
CA LEU A 463 -22.50 13.17 25.64
C LEU A 463 -21.72 12.16 24.79
N TRP A 464 -20.51 11.80 25.22
CA TRP A 464 -19.70 10.76 24.61
C TRP A 464 -20.11 9.44 25.26
N THR A 465 -20.95 8.67 24.60
CA THR A 465 -21.51 7.43 25.16
C THR A 465 -20.48 6.32 25.41
N SER A 466 -19.21 6.53 25.10
CA SER A 466 -18.09 5.68 25.48
C SER A 466 -17.02 6.48 26.22
N SER A 467 -16.79 6.11 27.48
CA SER A 467 -15.65 6.57 28.28
C SER A 467 -14.34 5.86 27.92
N SER A 468 -14.10 5.47 26.65
CA SER A 468 -12.98 4.59 26.31
C SER A 468 -12.11 5.14 25.19
N ASP A 469 -10.86 4.70 25.19
CA ASP A 469 -9.83 4.91 24.17
C ASP A 469 -10.25 4.41 22.76
N ASP A 470 -11.47 3.90 22.59
CA ASP A 470 -12.04 3.35 21.36
C ASP A 470 -12.90 4.34 20.54
N ALA A 471 -13.10 5.57 21.02
CA ALA A 471 -13.92 6.55 20.31
C ALA A 471 -13.30 6.90 18.95
N LEU A 472 -14.02 6.66 17.84
CA LEU A 472 -13.51 6.97 16.50
C LEU A 472 -13.29 8.48 16.31
N PRO A 473 -12.29 8.89 15.49
CA PRO A 473 -12.00 10.30 15.24
C PRO A 473 -13.22 11.12 14.76
N LEU A 474 -13.31 12.37 15.20
CA LEU A 474 -14.32 13.32 14.72
C LEU A 474 -13.76 14.17 13.57
N VAL A 475 -14.63 14.61 12.67
CA VAL A 475 -14.24 15.49 11.56
C VAL A 475 -15.02 16.78 11.57
N ILE A 476 -14.31 17.89 11.73
CA ILE A 476 -14.86 19.24 11.65
C ILE A 476 -14.50 19.82 10.30
N ARG A 477 -15.51 20.15 9.50
CA ARG A 477 -15.34 20.86 8.24
C ARG A 477 -15.41 22.37 8.49
N LEU A 478 -14.34 23.09 8.21
CA LEU A 478 -14.29 24.54 8.16
C LEU A 478 -14.53 25.01 6.72
N GLN A 479 -15.56 25.82 6.54
CA GLN A 479 -15.90 26.43 5.24
C GLN A 479 -15.07 27.70 5.08
N VAL A 480 -14.24 27.77 4.05
CA VAL A 480 -13.34 28.91 3.80
C VAL A 480 -13.68 29.56 2.46
N ASP A 481 -13.43 30.86 2.35
CA ASP A 481 -13.54 31.54 1.05
C ASP A 481 -12.68 30.82 0.01
N GLU A 482 -13.24 30.56 -1.17
CA GLU A 482 -12.48 30.03 -2.30
C GLU A 482 -11.35 30.99 -2.65
N ASP A 483 -10.20 30.44 -3.03
CA ASP A 483 -9.13 31.26 -3.59
C ASP A 483 -9.72 32.05 -4.75
N GLY A 484 -9.77 33.38 -4.60
CA GLY A 484 -10.25 34.25 -5.67
C GLY A 484 -9.47 33.91 -6.93
N ALA A 485 -10.16 33.34 -7.92
CA ALA A 485 -9.59 33.08 -9.22
C ALA A 485 -8.99 34.39 -9.72
N THR A 486 -7.67 34.52 -9.65
CA THR A 486 -6.97 35.54 -10.40
C THR A 486 -7.23 35.18 -11.86
N GLY A 487 -8.00 36.02 -12.53
CA GLY A 487 -8.39 35.82 -13.92
C GLY A 487 -7.16 35.65 -14.80
N GLY A 488 -6.77 34.39 -15.03
CA GLY A 488 -5.90 34.00 -16.11
C GLY A 488 -6.69 34.16 -17.39
N THR A 489 -6.38 35.21 -18.15
CA THR A 489 -6.74 35.28 -19.56
C THR A 489 -6.46 33.94 -20.22
N SER A 490 -7.52 33.27 -20.67
CA SER A 490 -7.44 32.18 -21.63
C SER A 490 -6.53 32.64 -22.78
N PRO A 491 -5.51 31.88 -23.19
CA PRO A 491 -4.83 32.18 -24.43
C PRO A 491 -5.88 32.08 -25.52
N ALA A 492 -6.15 33.21 -26.18
CA ALA A 492 -7.11 33.30 -27.26
C ALA A 492 -6.86 32.15 -28.25
N GLN A 493 -7.83 31.23 -28.32
CA GLN A 493 -7.92 30.29 -29.41
C GLN A 493 -7.96 31.11 -30.69
N THR A 494 -6.88 31.03 -31.47
CA THR A 494 -6.87 31.57 -32.82
C THR A 494 -7.81 30.67 -33.63
N PRO A 495 -8.84 31.20 -34.31
CA PRO A 495 -9.71 30.38 -35.13
C PRO A 495 -8.89 29.83 -36.29
N VAL A 496 -8.88 28.51 -36.44
CA VAL A 496 -8.44 27.88 -37.68
C VAL A 496 -9.49 28.21 -38.73
N GLU A 497 -9.14 29.09 -39.67
CA GLU A 497 -9.88 29.28 -40.91
C GLU A 497 -9.83 27.97 -41.71
N GLU A 498 -11.00 27.37 -41.91
CA GLU A 498 -11.23 26.42 -43.00
C GLU A 498 -11.10 27.17 -44.34
N GLU A 499 -10.02 26.93 -45.06
CA GLU A 499 -9.99 27.12 -46.52
C GLU A 499 -9.87 25.78 -47.25
N ARG A 500 -10.96 25.49 -47.97
CA ARG A 500 -11.20 24.65 -49.14
C ARG A 500 -10.03 23.95 -49.84
#